data_AF-A0A8T7E1A6-F1
#
_entry.id   AF-A0A8T7E1A6-F1
#
_cell.length_a   1.000
_cell.length_b   1.000
_cell.length_c   1.000
_cell.angle_alpha   90.00
_cell.angle_beta   90.00
_cell.angle_gamma   90.00
#
_symmetry.space_group_name_H-M   'P 1'
#
loop_
_entity.id
_entity.type
_entity.pdbx_description
1 polymer ?
#
loop_
_entity_poly.entity_id
_entity_poly.type
_entity_poly.pdbx_seq_one_letter_code
_entity_poly.pdbx_strand_id
1 'polypeptide(L)'
;WNTTGIALERAGIPVDDADRNNGVFRIRYAPPTGEEPGKKKKGVWNKLAFWKKDSGGADADVFQLSLTGVGGKTELVVLDSEGRWDTSDEAGQVLSVLYGEFNSGQI
;
A
#
# COMPACT_ATOMS: atom_id res chain seq x y z
N TRP A 1 7.94 -10.53 -4.26
CA TRP A 1 8.13 -10.49 -2.80
C TRP A 1 9.07 -9.37 -2.38
N ASN A 2 10.39 -9.52 -2.52
CA ASN A 2 11.36 -8.51 -2.06
C ASN A 2 11.09 -7.10 -2.61
N THR A 3 10.85 -6.98 -3.92
CA THR A 3 10.53 -5.70 -4.57
C THR A 3 9.28 -5.04 -3.99
N THR A 4 8.26 -5.84 -3.66
CA THR A 4 7.02 -5.33 -3.05
C THR A 4 7.26 -4.84 -1.63
N GLY A 5 8.07 -5.54 -0.84
CA GLY A 5 8.47 -5.07 0.49
C GLY A 5 9.21 -3.73 0.44
N ILE A 6 10.14 -3.58 -0.51
CA ILE A 6 10.86 -2.32 -0.73
C ILE A 6 9.90 -1.21 -1.19
N ALA A 7 8.96 -1.51 -2.09
CA ALA A 7 7.97 -0.55 -2.54
C ALA A 7 7.08 -0.06 -1.39
N LEU A 8 6.64 -0.97 -0.49
CA LEU A 8 5.86 -0.64 0.70
C LEU A 8 6.65 0.25 1.68
N GLU A 9 7.90 -0.12 1.96
CA GLU A 9 8.81 0.65 2.82
C GLU A 9 9.02 2.05 2.26
N ARG A 10 9.36 2.14 0.98
CA ARG A 10 9.55 3.41 0.30
C ARG A 10 8.29 4.22 0.40
N ALA A 11 7.14 3.65 0.02
CA ALA A 11 5.78 4.22 0.14
C ALA A 11 5.37 4.60 1.57
N GLY A 12 6.18 4.30 2.59
CA GLY A 12 5.89 4.52 3.99
C GLY A 12 4.59 3.85 4.45
N ILE A 13 4.19 2.78 3.76
CA ILE A 13 3.03 1.97 4.11
C ILE A 13 3.52 0.94 5.14
N PRO A 14 3.09 1.04 6.41
CA PRO A 14 3.50 0.10 7.43
C PRO A 14 2.96 -1.31 7.12
N VAL A 15 3.82 -2.29 7.36
CA VAL A 15 3.50 -3.72 7.27
C VAL A 15 3.37 -4.25 8.70
N ASP A 16 2.14 -4.64 9.07
CA ASP A 16 1.85 -5.25 10.37
C ASP A 16 2.35 -6.69 10.43
N ASP A 17 2.21 -7.43 9.32
CA ASP A 17 2.65 -8.83 9.20
C ASP A 17 2.99 -9.17 7.73
N ALA A 18 3.92 -10.11 7.53
CA ALA A 18 4.37 -10.53 6.21
C ALA A 18 4.56 -12.04 6.14
N ASP A 19 3.65 -12.73 5.47
CA ASP A 19 3.73 -14.16 5.22
C ASP A 19 4.23 -14.45 3.80
N ARG A 20 5.54 -14.68 3.69
CA ARG A 20 6.18 -14.99 2.41
C ARG A 20 5.72 -16.32 1.81
N ASN A 21 5.34 -17.29 2.65
CA ASN A 21 4.94 -18.61 2.18
C ASN A 21 3.60 -18.53 1.47
N ASN A 22 2.68 -17.72 2.00
CA ASN A 22 1.36 -17.48 1.41
C ASN A 22 1.33 -16.28 0.45
N GLY A 23 2.41 -15.50 0.37
CA GLY A 23 2.49 -14.34 -0.52
C GLY A 23 1.62 -13.17 -0.06
N VAL A 24 1.44 -12.99 1.25
CA VAL A 24 0.54 -11.97 1.81
C VAL A 24 1.30 -10.98 2.70
N PHE A 25 1.08 -9.68 2.46
CA PHE A 25 1.44 -8.62 3.42
C PHE A 25 0.16 -8.08 4.07
N ARG A 26 0.13 -7.96 5.39
CA ARG A 26 -0.91 -7.22 6.11
C ARG A 26 -0.41 -5.80 6.31
N ILE A 27 -1.15 -4.83 5.79
CA ILE A 27 -0.76 -3.42 5.78
C ILE A 27 -1.82 -2.57 6.46
N ARG A 28 -1.40 -1.42 6.98
CA ARG A 28 -2.31 -0.40 7.48
C ARG A 28 -2.24 0.82 6.57
N TYR A 29 -3.38 1.28 6.09
CA TYR A 29 -3.47 2.42 5.18
C TYR A 29 -4.54 3.40 5.66
N ALA A 30 -4.20 4.69 5.64
CA ALA A 30 -5.14 5.78 5.86
C ALA A 30 -4.94 6.80 4.74
N PRO A 31 -5.99 7.11 3.95
CA PRO A 31 -5.86 8.14 2.94
C PRO A 31 -5.59 9.48 3.62
N PRO A 32 -4.69 10.32 3.05
CA PRO A 32 -4.54 11.67 3.57
C PRO A 32 -5.85 12.45 3.35
N THR A 33 -6.52 12.81 4.43
CA THR A 33 -7.71 13.66 4.36
C THR A 33 -7.34 15.01 3.74
N GLY A 34 -7.78 15.22 2.50
CA GLY A 34 -7.57 16.47 1.75
C GLY A 34 -6.40 16.42 0.76
N GLU A 35 -6.70 16.05 -0.48
CA GLU A 35 -6.44 16.80 -1.72
C GLU A 35 -6.76 15.91 -2.93
N GLU A 36 -7.51 16.46 -3.89
CA GLU A 36 -8.08 15.82 -5.08
C GLU A 36 -7.07 15.03 -5.94
N PRO A 37 -7.51 13.96 -6.62
CA PRO A 37 -6.69 13.17 -7.53
C PRO A 37 -6.45 13.95 -8.83
N GLY A 38 -5.34 14.69 -8.93
CA GLY A 38 -5.01 15.33 -10.20
C GLY A 38 -3.85 16.33 -10.21
N LYS A 39 -3.33 16.75 -9.07
CA LYS A 39 -2.22 17.72 -9.04
C LYS A 39 -1.04 17.25 -8.19
N LYS A 40 0.04 16.97 -8.94
CA LYS A 40 1.47 17.14 -8.62
C LYS A 40 2.26 15.84 -8.55
N LYS A 41 2.77 15.49 -9.74
CA LYS A 41 4.13 14.98 -9.90
C LYS A 41 5.09 15.85 -9.08
N LYS A 42 5.99 15.21 -8.32
CA LYS A 42 7.00 15.79 -7.40
C LYS A 42 6.44 16.28 -6.05
N GLY A 43 6.26 15.36 -5.10
CA GLY A 43 6.00 15.75 -3.70
C GLY A 43 5.11 14.82 -2.86
N VAL A 44 4.88 13.58 -3.27
CA VAL A 44 3.87 12.67 -2.67
C VAL A 44 4.21 12.18 -1.24
N TRP A 45 5.35 12.59 -0.68
CA TRP A 45 5.91 12.08 0.58
C TRP A 45 5.57 12.87 1.84
N ASN A 46 5.08 14.11 1.73
CA ASN A 46 4.88 14.95 2.91
C ASN A 46 3.68 14.56 3.79
N LYS A 47 2.85 13.58 3.36
CA LYS A 47 1.62 13.20 4.07
C LYS A 47 1.70 11.91 4.88
N LEU A 48 2.80 11.14 4.78
CA LEU A 48 3.05 10.01 5.69
C LEU A 48 3.59 10.49 7.06
N ALA A 49 3.94 11.78 7.16
CA ALA A 49 4.28 12.44 8.41
C ALA A 49 3.10 12.49 9.43
N PHE A 50 1.86 12.18 9.01
CA PHE A 50 0.71 12.08 9.90
C PHE A 50 0.79 10.88 10.87
N TRP A 51 1.46 9.77 10.49
CA TRP A 51 1.57 8.59 11.36
C TRP A 51 2.43 8.83 12.61
N LYS A 52 3.31 9.84 12.59
CA LYS A 52 4.20 10.14 13.73
C LYS A 52 3.59 11.09 14.75
N LYS A 53 2.50 11.79 14.44
CA LYS A 53 2.02 12.90 15.29
C LYS A 53 0.95 12.51 16.30
N ASP A 54 0.08 11.55 16.02
CA ASP A 54 -0.98 11.18 16.95
C ASP A 54 -0.93 9.69 17.32
N SER A 55 -0.68 9.45 18.59
CA SER A 55 -0.79 8.16 19.25
C SER A 55 -2.27 7.78 19.37
N GLY A 56 -2.92 7.47 18.25
CA GLY A 56 -4.34 7.14 18.15
C GLY A 56 -4.65 6.43 16.84
N GLY A 57 -4.25 5.16 16.73
CA GLY A 57 -4.41 4.32 15.53
C GLY A 57 -5.84 3.88 15.23
N ALA A 58 -6.84 4.77 15.37
CA ALA A 58 -8.27 4.47 15.28
C ALA A 58 -8.88 4.62 13.86
N ASP A 59 -8.24 5.37 12.96
CA ASP A 59 -8.82 5.72 11.63
C ASP A 59 -8.07 5.12 10.42
N ALA A 60 -7.21 4.13 10.65
CA ALA A 60 -6.45 3.49 9.57
C ALA A 60 -6.95 2.06 9.35
N ASP A 61 -7.41 1.82 8.13
CA ASP A 61 -7.93 0.52 7.72
C ASP A 61 -6.79 -0.49 7.52
N VAL A 62 -7.12 -1.75 7.77
CA VAL A 62 -6.19 -2.87 7.62
C VAL A 62 -6.57 -3.65 6.37
N PHE A 63 -5.60 -3.78 5.46
CA PHE A 63 -5.74 -4.51 4.22
C PHE A 63 -4.75 -5.68 4.17
N GLN A 64 -5.06 -6.66 3.34
CA GLN A 64 -4.08 -7.68 2.93
C GLN A 64 -3.71 -7.47 1.47
N LEU A 65 -2.42 -7.47 1.18
CA LEU A 65 -1.87 -7.42 -0.15
C LEU A 65 -1.39 -8.82 -0.54
N SER A 66 -2.16 -9.48 -1.40
CA SER A 66 -1.85 -10.81 -1.90
C SER A 66 -1.05 -10.73 -3.20
N LEU A 67 0.03 -11.50 -3.27
CA LEU A 67 0.94 -11.59 -4.40
C LEU A 67 0.83 -12.97 -5.04
N THR A 68 0.37 -13.01 -6.28
CA THR A 68 0.25 -14.25 -7.04
C THR A 68 1.16 -14.22 -8.26
N GLY A 69 1.94 -15.28 -8.47
CA GLY A 69 2.71 -15.46 -9.69
C GLY A 69 1.81 -15.89 -10.84
N VAL A 70 1.76 -15.11 -11.92
CA VAL A 70 0.98 -15.41 -13.13
C VAL A 70 1.91 -15.36 -14.33
N GLY A 71 2.32 -16.54 -14.81
CA GLY A 71 3.35 -16.67 -15.83
C GLY A 71 4.66 -16.02 -15.38
N GLY A 72 5.18 -15.09 -16.17
CA GLY A 72 6.39 -14.31 -15.86
C GLY A 72 6.16 -13.04 -15.05
N LYS A 73 4.96 -12.81 -14.53
CA LYS A 73 4.57 -11.59 -13.81
C LYS A 73 4.08 -11.91 -12.41
N THR A 74 4.04 -10.89 -11.55
CA THR A 74 3.37 -10.96 -10.24
C THR A 74 2.16 -10.06 -10.28
N GLU A 75 0.99 -10.62 -9.98
CA GLU A 75 -0.25 -9.89 -9.79
C GLU A 75 -0.40 -9.55 -8.31
N LEU A 76 -0.82 -8.31 -8.04
CA LEU A 76 -1.09 -7.81 -6.70
C LEU A 76 -2.58 -7.57 -6.56
N VAL A 77 -3.18 -8.12 -5.51
CA VAL A 77 -4.59 -7.93 -5.17
C VAL A 77 -4.70 -7.38 -3.77
N VAL A 78 -5.55 -6.37 -3.58
CA VAL A 78 -5.89 -5.85 -2.26
C VAL A 78 -7.15 -6.55 -1.76
N LEU A 79 -7.07 -7.02 -0.52
CA LEU A 79 -8.14 -7.67 0.21
C LEU A 79 -8.42 -6.88 1.48
N ASP A 80 -9.63 -7.01 2.00
CA ASP A 80 -9.98 -6.49 3.31
C ASP A 80 -9.28 -7.28 4.43
N SER A 81 -9.48 -6.85 5.67
CA SER A 81 -8.87 -7.50 6.84
C SER A 81 -9.27 -8.97 7.03
N GLU A 82 -10.39 -9.40 6.42
CA GLU A 82 -10.94 -10.75 6.45
C GLU A 82 -10.51 -11.61 5.24
N GLY A 83 -9.76 -11.04 4.29
CA GLY A 83 -9.24 -11.72 3.10
C GLY A 83 -10.21 -11.77 1.92
N ARG A 84 -11.27 -10.94 1.92
CA ARG A 84 -12.18 -10.80 0.77
C ARG A 84 -11.67 -9.71 -0.16
N TRP A 85 -12.02 -9.80 -1.45
CA TRP A 85 -11.66 -8.77 -2.43
C TRP A 85 -12.19 -7.41 -2.01
N ASP A 86 -11.32 -6.41 -2.07
CA ASP A 86 -11.66 -5.04 -1.72
C ASP A 86 -11.59 -4.16 -2.97
N THR A 87 -12.70 -3.49 -3.27
CA THR A 87 -12.84 -2.56 -4.40
C THR A 87 -13.12 -1.13 -3.95
N SER A 88 -12.81 -0.81 -2.69
CA SER A 88 -12.88 0.54 -2.14
C SER A 88 -11.91 1.50 -2.84
N ASP A 89 -12.16 2.79 -2.68
CA ASP A 89 -11.27 3.84 -3.20
C ASP A 89 -9.90 3.75 -2.51
N GLU A 90 -9.87 3.41 -1.22
CA GLU A 90 -8.67 3.20 -0.41
C GLU A 90 -7.81 2.06 -0.97
N ALA A 91 -8.41 0.91 -1.27
CA ALA A 91 -7.73 -0.21 -1.91
C ALA A 91 -7.15 0.19 -3.28
N GLY A 92 -7.89 0.97 -4.06
CA GLY A 92 -7.41 1.54 -5.33
C GLY A 92 -6.22 2.48 -5.15
N GLN A 93 -6.23 3.31 -4.10
CA GLN A 93 -5.11 4.21 -3.78
C GLN A 93 -3.85 3.46 -3.38
N VAL A 94 -3.96 2.40 -2.58
CA VAL A 94 -2.82 1.51 -2.25
C VAL A 94 -2.16 0.99 -3.53
N LEU A 95 -2.95 0.46 -4.46
CA LEU A 95 -2.43 -0.04 -5.74
C LEU A 95 -1.79 1.07 -6.57
N SER A 96 -2.38 2.27 -6.60
CA SER A 96 -1.82 3.41 -7.33
C SER A 96 -0.48 3.87 -6.78
N VAL A 97 -0.29 3.86 -5.46
CA VAL A 97 0.99 4.21 -4.81
C VAL A 97 2.05 3.17 -5.15
N LEU A 98 1.73 1.89 -5.00
CA LEU A 98 2.66 0.79 -5.32
C LEU A 98 3.03 0.77 -6.80
N TYR A 99 2.06 1.02 -7.69
CA TYR A 99 2.32 1.17 -9.12
C TYR A 99 3.32 2.31 -9.39
N GLY A 100 3.17 3.44 -8.70
CA GLY A 100 4.13 4.54 -8.76
C GLY A 100 5.54 4.12 -8.35
N GLU A 101 5.67 3.39 -7.23
CA GLU A 101 6.97 2.92 -6.74
C GLU A 101 7.63 1.93 -7.70
N PHE A 102 6.89 0.96 -8.23
CA PHE A 102 7.43 -0.01 -9.21
C PHE A 102 7.87 0.64 -10.53
N ASN A 103 7.28 1.78 -10.90
CA ASN A 103 7.62 2.49 -12.14
C ASN A 103 8.54 3.70 -11.92
N SER A 104 9.01 3.93 -10.70
CA SER A 104 9.88 5.07 -10.36
C SER A 104 11.30 4.95 -10.93
N GLY A 105 11.66 3.80 -11.51
CA GLY A 105 13.00 3.51 -12.04
C GLY A 105 14.07 3.28 -10.97
N GLN A 106 13.66 3.17 -9.70
CA GLN A 106 14.54 2.93 -8.55
C GLN A 106 14.43 1.51 -7.97
N ILE A 107 13.56 0.67 -8.55
CA ILE A 107 13.31 -0.74 -8.24
C ILE A 107 12.90 -1.43 -9.54
#